data_AF-A0AAX3KL65-F1
#
_entry.id   AF-A0AAX3KL65-F1
#
_cell.length_a   1.000
_cell.length_b   1.000
_cell.length_c   1.000
_cell.angle_alpha   90.00
_cell.angle_beta   90.00
_cell.angle_gamma   90.00
#
_symmetry.space_group_name_H-M   'P 1'
#
loop_
_entity.id
_entity.type
_entity.pdbx_description
1 polymer ?
#
loop_
_entity_poly.entity_id
_entity_poly.type
_entity_poly.pdbx_seq_one_letter_code
_entity_poly.pdbx_strand_id
1 'polypeptide(L)'
;MKLFDLWPGHKPPARTPTRPVVSVTVTKRAGAGQPVATGNTPKPEGVHQRLVGPRELPETLEACEALHEQLVADAIRLELSLAQAVERAIQGTPYDRAWYNRAKAALKHLNHDRTRLLYRCGQLRKEAKAHAQQHMDRVILDVIKESMPADQFLGYVRIAEARAAQGVSR
;
A
#
# COMPACT_ATOMS: atom_id res chain seq x y z
N MET A 1 -0.84 19.41 -40.64
CA MET A 1 -0.18 18.55 -39.62
C MET A 1 -1.20 18.22 -38.55
N LYS A 2 -1.34 16.94 -38.17
CA LYS A 2 -2.41 16.49 -37.25
C LYS A 2 -1.88 16.53 -35.80
N LEU A 3 -2.60 17.23 -34.94
CA LEU A 3 -2.23 17.55 -33.54
C LEU A 3 -2.25 16.36 -32.56
N PHE A 4 -2.45 15.13 -33.02
CA PHE A 4 -2.61 13.95 -32.15
C PHE A 4 -1.30 13.24 -31.78
N ASP A 5 -0.18 13.57 -32.43
CA ASP A 5 1.10 12.87 -32.23
C ASP A 5 1.89 13.34 -30.99
N LEU A 6 1.37 14.31 -30.22
CA LEU A 6 2.07 14.95 -29.10
C LEU A 6 1.61 14.51 -27.71
N TRP A 7 0.75 13.48 -27.59
CA TRP A 7 0.29 12.99 -26.28
C TRP A 7 1.22 11.88 -25.73
N PRO A 8 1.71 11.97 -24.48
CA PRO A 8 2.56 10.93 -23.91
C PRO A 8 1.71 9.71 -23.56
N GLY A 9 1.65 8.75 -24.48
CA GLY A 9 0.90 7.51 -24.29
C GLY A 9 0.56 6.74 -25.57
N HIS A 10 0.66 7.37 -26.75
CA HIS A 10 0.37 6.70 -28.01
C HIS A 10 1.59 5.91 -28.52
N LYS A 11 1.53 4.57 -28.46
CA LYS A 11 2.52 3.69 -29.11
C LYS A 11 2.07 3.37 -30.55
N PRO A 12 2.97 3.45 -31.55
CA PRO A 12 2.67 2.97 -32.90
C PRO A 12 2.54 1.43 -32.93
N PRO A 13 1.81 0.85 -33.92
CA PRO A 13 1.58 -0.59 -33.99
C PRO A 13 2.89 -1.37 -34.16
N ALA A 14 2.93 -2.51 -33.47
CA ALA A 14 4.10 -3.36 -33.30
C ALA A 14 4.65 -3.88 -34.64
N ARG A 15 5.92 -3.55 -34.92
CA ARG A 15 6.77 -4.35 -35.83
C ARG A 15 7.27 -5.57 -35.05
N THR A 16 7.01 -6.75 -35.59
CA THR A 16 7.45 -8.04 -35.08
C THR A 16 8.97 -8.10 -34.89
N PRO A 17 9.49 -8.51 -33.73
CA PRO A 17 10.90 -8.85 -33.59
C PRO A 17 11.13 -10.33 -33.87
N THR A 18 12.04 -10.58 -34.82
CA THR A 18 12.63 -11.88 -35.16
C THR A 18 13.37 -12.45 -33.94
N ARG A 19 13.08 -13.72 -33.60
CA ARG A 19 13.70 -14.49 -32.50
C ARG A 19 15.24 -14.47 -32.56
N PRO A 20 15.89 -14.52 -31.39
CA PRO A 20 16.69 -15.71 -31.10
C PRO A 20 16.34 -16.33 -29.74
N VAL A 21 16.03 -17.62 -29.75
CA VAL A 21 15.84 -18.43 -28.54
C VAL A 21 17.23 -18.86 -28.07
N VAL A 22 17.71 -18.32 -26.96
CA VAL A 22 18.91 -18.81 -26.28
C VAL A 22 18.45 -19.79 -25.20
N SER A 23 18.55 -21.09 -25.48
CA SER A 23 18.28 -22.16 -24.51
C SER A 23 19.49 -22.33 -23.59
N VAL A 24 19.35 -21.90 -22.33
CA VAL A 24 20.34 -22.18 -21.28
C VAL A 24 20.06 -23.57 -20.70
N THR A 25 20.95 -24.52 -20.96
CA THR A 25 20.90 -25.86 -20.35
C THR A 25 21.69 -25.82 -19.03
N VAL A 26 21.00 -25.94 -17.89
CA VAL A 26 21.67 -26.10 -16.58
C VAL A 26 21.92 -27.58 -16.35
N THR A 27 23.16 -28.02 -16.44
CA THR A 27 23.57 -29.36 -16.03
C THR A 27 23.70 -29.42 -14.50
N LYS A 28 22.80 -30.17 -13.87
CA LYS A 28 22.84 -30.50 -12.44
C LYS A 28 24.00 -31.46 -12.19
N ARG A 29 25.06 -31.00 -11.50
CA ARG A 29 26.13 -31.89 -11.04
C ARG A 29 25.60 -32.73 -9.86
N ALA A 30 25.59 -34.05 -10.04
CA ALA A 30 25.19 -35.02 -9.02
C ALA A 30 26.41 -35.55 -8.25
N GLY A 31 26.27 -35.68 -6.94
CA GLY A 31 27.20 -36.34 -6.00
C GLY A 31 28.27 -35.39 -5.43
N ALA A 32 28.64 -35.40 -4.15
CA ALA A 32 28.24 -36.20 -2.98
C ALA A 32 28.77 -35.47 -1.72
N GLY A 33 28.15 -35.69 -0.55
CA GLY A 33 28.73 -35.36 0.76
C GLY A 33 27.78 -34.63 1.71
N GLN A 34 27.10 -35.39 2.57
CA GLN A 34 26.39 -34.90 3.77
C GLN A 34 27.38 -34.86 4.98
N PRO A 35 26.98 -34.36 6.16
CA PRO A 35 27.49 -33.13 6.78
C PRO A 35 28.50 -33.38 7.91
N VAL A 36 29.36 -32.39 8.21
CA VAL A 36 30.14 -32.36 9.46
C VAL A 36 29.69 -31.17 10.29
N ALA A 37 29.12 -31.47 11.44
CA ALA A 37 28.74 -30.51 12.47
C ALA A 37 29.98 -30.05 13.23
N THR A 38 30.27 -28.75 13.24
CA THR A 38 30.98 -28.10 14.36
C THR A 38 30.70 -26.59 14.33
N GLY A 39 30.27 -26.05 15.47
CA GLY A 39 30.38 -24.62 15.78
C GLY A 39 29.09 -23.83 15.71
N ASN A 40 28.34 -23.80 16.82
CA ASN A 40 27.36 -22.76 17.10
C ASN A 40 28.04 -21.40 17.10
N THR A 41 27.96 -20.68 15.98
CA THR A 41 27.97 -19.23 15.97
C THR A 41 26.61 -18.79 15.44
N PRO A 42 25.82 -18.01 16.20
CA PRO A 42 24.64 -17.39 15.62
C PRO A 42 25.16 -16.46 14.51
N LYS A 43 24.89 -16.86 13.26
CA LYS A 43 25.05 -15.99 12.10
C LYS A 43 24.29 -14.71 12.44
N PRO A 44 24.92 -13.53 12.53
CA PRO A 44 24.16 -12.31 12.66
C PRO A 44 23.21 -12.32 11.48
N GLU A 45 21.91 -12.27 11.77
CA GLU A 45 20.89 -12.12 10.76
C GLU A 45 21.26 -10.86 9.98
N GLY A 46 21.94 -11.07 8.87
CA GLY A 46 22.29 -10.00 7.97
C GLY A 46 20.97 -9.37 7.62
N VAL A 47 20.81 -8.11 8.01
CA VAL A 47 19.72 -7.20 7.66
C VAL A 47 19.78 -6.91 6.15
N HIS A 48 19.94 -7.95 5.34
CA HIS A 48 19.51 -7.98 3.98
C HIS A 48 18.01 -8.17 4.07
N GLN A 49 17.32 -7.06 4.35
CA GLN A 49 15.89 -6.91 4.16
C GLN A 49 15.55 -7.62 2.85
N ARG A 50 14.97 -8.81 2.99
CA ARG A 50 14.33 -9.53 1.89
C ARG A 50 13.46 -8.48 1.22
N LEU A 51 13.45 -8.39 -0.11
CA LEU A 51 12.54 -7.48 -0.82
C LEU A 51 11.13 -7.84 -0.34
N VAL A 52 10.62 -7.08 0.64
CA VAL A 52 9.34 -7.36 1.29
C VAL A 52 8.30 -6.96 0.26
N GLY A 53 7.32 -7.84 0.05
CA GLY A 53 6.16 -7.51 -0.76
C GLY A 53 5.43 -6.29 -0.19
N PRO A 54 4.40 -5.76 -0.89
CA PRO A 54 3.61 -4.66 -0.37
C PRO A 54 3.17 -4.95 1.06
N ARG A 55 3.45 -4.03 1.99
CA ARG A 55 3.12 -4.25 3.40
C ARG A 55 1.60 -4.32 3.56
N GLU A 56 1.15 -5.19 4.45
CA GLU A 56 -0.25 -5.29 4.84
C GLU A 56 -0.68 -3.99 5.52
N LEU A 57 -1.84 -3.48 5.15
CA LEU A 57 -2.37 -2.22 5.68
C LEU A 57 -3.27 -2.52 6.88
N PRO A 58 -3.09 -1.82 8.01
CA PRO A 58 -3.94 -2.01 9.17
C PRO A 58 -5.41 -1.65 8.92
N GLU A 59 -6.29 -2.22 9.74
CA GLU A 59 -7.74 -2.00 9.68
C GLU A 59 -8.22 -0.88 10.60
N THR A 60 -7.42 -0.48 11.60
CA THR A 60 -7.77 0.56 12.57
C THR A 60 -7.01 1.85 12.29
N LEU A 61 -7.65 2.99 12.58
CA LEU A 61 -7.04 4.30 12.35
C LEU A 61 -5.77 4.49 13.20
N GLU A 62 -5.82 4.09 14.46
CA GLU A 62 -4.69 4.17 15.40
C GLU A 62 -3.49 3.34 14.92
N ALA A 63 -3.73 2.11 14.46
CA ALA A 63 -2.66 1.27 13.92
C ALA A 63 -2.10 1.84 12.61
N CYS A 64 -2.94 2.48 11.79
CA CYS A 64 -2.46 3.17 10.60
C CYS A 64 -1.60 4.40 10.95
N GLU A 65 -1.94 5.15 11.99
CA GLU A 65 -1.15 6.31 12.43
C GLU A 65 0.20 5.88 13.00
N ALA A 66 0.22 4.86 13.86
CA ALA A 66 1.45 4.28 14.39
C ALA A 66 2.36 3.73 13.26
N LEU A 67 1.78 3.03 12.28
CA LEU A 67 2.51 2.54 11.12
C LEU A 67 3.06 3.71 10.27
N HIS A 68 2.32 4.81 10.17
CA HIS A 68 2.76 5.99 9.41
C HIS A 68 4.01 6.60 10.04
N GLU A 69 3.99 6.80 11.36
CA GLU A 69 5.14 7.31 12.11
C GLU A 69 6.37 6.40 11.95
N GLN A 70 6.18 5.09 12.04
CA GLN A 70 7.26 4.12 11.81
C GLN A 70 7.85 4.26 10.40
N LEU A 71 7.00 4.28 9.36
CA LEU A 71 7.46 4.38 7.97
C LEU A 71 8.18 5.71 7.70
N VAL A 72 7.72 6.81 8.30
CA VAL A 72 8.39 8.11 8.20
C VAL A 72 9.77 8.07 8.87
N ALA A 73 9.85 7.54 10.08
CA ALA A 73 11.13 7.42 10.80
C ALA A 73 12.13 6.54 10.03
N ASP A 74 11.69 5.41 9.49
CA ASP A 74 12.54 4.51 8.71
C ASP A 74 12.98 5.13 7.39
N ALA A 75 12.10 5.86 6.69
CA ALA A 75 12.46 6.60 5.49
C ALA A 75 13.53 7.66 5.77
N ILE A 76 13.36 8.47 6.82
CA ILE A 76 14.34 9.50 7.23
C ILE A 76 15.70 8.87 7.55
N ARG A 77 15.72 7.78 8.32
CA ARG A 77 16.97 7.06 8.66
C ARG A 77 17.68 6.56 7.40
N LEU A 78 16.93 6.01 6.45
CA LEU A 78 17.47 5.47 5.22
C LEU A 78 17.99 6.58 4.29
N GLU A 79 17.26 7.69 4.16
CA GLU A 79 17.69 8.88 3.43
C GLU A 79 18.98 9.47 3.99
N LEU A 80 19.07 9.60 5.32
CA LEU A 80 20.29 10.06 5.98
C LEU A 80 21.47 9.13 5.71
N SER A 81 21.27 7.80 5.80
CA SER A 81 22.32 6.83 5.51
C SER A 81 22.82 6.90 4.06
N LEU A 82 21.90 7.12 3.12
CA LEU A 82 22.22 7.30 1.70
C LEU A 82 23.01 8.58 1.46
N ALA A 83 22.61 9.69 2.10
CA ALA A 83 23.31 10.97 2.01
C ALA A 83 24.74 10.87 2.57
N GLN A 84 24.88 10.30 3.77
CA GLN A 84 26.19 10.09 4.42
C GLN A 84 27.10 9.19 3.58
N ALA A 85 26.57 8.13 2.96
CA ALA A 85 27.36 7.27 2.08
C ALA A 85 27.87 8.04 0.84
N VAL A 86 27.04 8.91 0.26
CA VAL A 86 27.43 9.75 -0.87
C VAL A 86 28.51 10.76 -0.46
N GLU A 87 28.35 11.42 0.68
CA GLU A 87 29.35 12.36 1.21
C GLU A 87 30.70 11.68 1.48
N ARG A 88 30.69 10.51 2.10
CA ARG A 88 31.91 9.72 2.34
C ARG A 88 32.59 9.29 1.04
N ALA A 89 31.82 8.95 0.01
CA ALA A 89 32.37 8.64 -1.32
C ALA A 89 33.05 9.86 -1.96
N ILE A 90 32.49 11.06 -1.80
CA ILE A 90 33.13 12.31 -2.26
C ILE A 90 34.46 12.53 -1.52
N GLN A 91 34.53 12.18 -0.23
CA GLN A 91 35.75 12.23 0.58
C GLN A 91 36.74 11.08 0.31
N GLY A 92 36.45 10.20 -0.66
CA GLY A 92 37.34 9.12 -1.09
C GLY A 92 37.07 7.76 -0.45
N THR A 93 36.03 7.61 0.38
CA THR A 93 35.60 6.31 0.93
C THR A 93 34.46 5.72 0.11
N PRO A 94 34.71 4.74 -0.78
CA PRO A 94 33.68 4.19 -1.64
C PRO A 94 32.60 3.43 -0.83
N TYR A 95 31.35 3.50 -1.28
CA TYR A 95 30.25 2.69 -0.74
C TYR A 95 29.97 1.48 -1.65
N ASP A 96 29.41 0.41 -1.07
CA ASP A 96 28.94 -0.74 -1.86
C ASP A 96 27.75 -0.33 -2.74
N ARG A 97 27.92 -0.48 -4.07
CA ARG A 97 26.89 -0.17 -5.06
C ARG A 97 25.66 -1.07 -4.93
N ALA A 98 25.83 -2.35 -4.58
CA ALA A 98 24.73 -3.28 -4.39
C ALA A 98 23.89 -2.91 -3.16
N TRP A 99 24.54 -2.52 -2.06
CA TRP A 99 23.86 -1.92 -0.91
C TRP A 99 23.10 -0.64 -1.29
N TYR A 100 23.74 0.30 -2.00
CA TYR A 100 23.11 1.58 -2.36
C TYR A 100 21.84 1.40 -3.21
N ASN A 101 21.88 0.50 -4.19
CA ASN A 101 20.72 0.19 -5.03
C ASN A 101 19.59 -0.46 -4.21
N ARG A 102 19.92 -1.35 -3.27
CA ARG A 102 18.93 -1.97 -2.37
C ARG A 102 18.31 -0.93 -1.43
N ALA A 103 19.11 -0.04 -0.87
CA ALA A 103 18.64 1.04 -0.02
C ALA A 103 17.72 2.01 -0.79
N LYS A 104 18.07 2.40 -2.02
CA LYS A 104 17.16 3.19 -2.88
C LYS A 104 15.85 2.47 -3.21
N ALA A 105 15.90 1.16 -3.49
CA ALA A 105 14.70 0.37 -3.74
C ALA A 105 13.82 0.29 -2.49
N ALA A 106 14.41 0.04 -1.32
CA ALA A 106 13.70 0.03 -0.04
C ALA A 106 13.02 1.39 0.24
N LEU A 107 13.72 2.51 0.01
CA LEU A 107 13.14 3.85 0.17
C LEU A 107 11.94 4.07 -0.75
N LYS A 108 12.01 3.61 -2.01
CA LYS A 108 10.87 3.66 -2.94
C LYS A 108 9.66 2.90 -2.39
N HIS A 109 9.88 1.69 -1.86
CA HIS A 109 8.79 0.87 -1.32
C HIS A 109 8.21 1.47 -0.03
N LEU A 110 9.04 1.99 0.87
CA LEU A 110 8.59 2.72 2.07
C LEU A 110 7.69 3.91 1.70
N ASN A 111 8.12 4.71 0.73
CA ASN A 111 7.34 5.86 0.26
C ASN A 111 6.03 5.44 -0.42
N HIS A 112 6.05 4.35 -1.19
CA HIS A 112 4.83 3.80 -1.78
C HIS A 112 3.84 3.31 -0.71
N ASP A 113 4.32 2.58 0.29
CA ASP A 113 3.49 2.10 1.39
C ASP A 113 2.95 3.26 2.23
N ARG A 114 3.73 4.33 2.42
CA ARG A 114 3.25 5.57 3.06
C ARG A 114 2.08 6.20 2.30
N THR A 115 2.15 6.27 0.97
CA THR A 115 1.03 6.78 0.15
C THR A 115 -0.20 5.89 0.27
N ARG A 116 -0.02 4.55 0.18
CA ARG A 116 -1.12 3.58 0.35
C ARG A 116 -1.78 3.70 1.72
N LEU A 117 -0.98 3.90 2.76
CA LEU A 117 -1.45 4.05 4.13
C LEU A 117 -2.28 5.32 4.33
N LEU A 118 -1.82 6.46 3.81
CA LEU A 118 -2.58 7.71 3.86
C LEU A 118 -3.94 7.60 3.17
N TYR A 119 -4.00 6.88 2.04
CA TYR A 119 -5.26 6.58 1.37
C TYR A 119 -6.18 5.72 2.25
N ARG A 120 -5.65 4.68 2.90
CA ARG A 120 -6.44 3.84 3.83
C ARG A 120 -6.95 4.64 5.04
N CYS A 121 -6.13 5.49 5.65
CA CYS A 121 -6.58 6.40 6.71
C CYS A 121 -7.76 7.27 6.24
N GLY A 122 -7.68 7.80 5.02
CA GLY A 122 -8.77 8.56 4.41
C GLY A 122 -10.07 7.76 4.27
N GLN A 123 -9.98 6.48 3.88
CA GLN A 123 -11.15 5.60 3.80
C GLN A 123 -11.73 5.28 5.17
N LEU A 124 -10.90 4.92 6.15
CA LEU A 124 -11.33 4.63 7.52
C LEU A 124 -12.08 5.80 8.15
N ARG A 125 -11.60 7.04 7.93
CA ARG A 125 -12.30 8.24 8.43
C ARG A 125 -13.66 8.45 7.75
N LYS A 126 -13.79 8.13 6.46
CA LYS A 126 -15.08 8.20 5.74
C LYS A 126 -16.05 7.14 6.23
N GLU A 127 -15.57 5.91 6.40
CA GLU A 127 -16.34 4.78 6.93
C GLU A 127 -16.85 5.10 8.35
N ALA A 128 -15.98 5.60 9.23
CA ALA A 128 -16.33 6.02 10.58
C ALA A 128 -17.40 7.13 10.58
N LYS A 129 -17.26 8.14 9.70
CA LYS A 129 -18.26 9.21 9.56
C LYS A 129 -19.61 8.68 9.06
N ALA A 130 -19.61 7.80 8.06
CA ALA A 130 -20.83 7.19 7.53
C ALA A 130 -21.54 6.36 8.61
N HIS A 131 -20.78 5.57 9.37
CA HIS A 131 -21.32 4.79 10.47
C HIS A 131 -21.91 5.68 11.59
N ALA A 132 -21.21 6.77 11.94
CA ALA A 132 -21.73 7.74 12.91
C ALA A 132 -23.03 8.41 12.43
N GLN A 133 -23.12 8.77 11.15
CA GLN A 133 -24.35 9.33 10.57
C GLN A 133 -25.50 8.32 10.62
N GLN A 134 -25.27 7.08 10.17
CA GLN A 134 -26.28 6.02 10.22
C GLN A 134 -26.75 5.73 11.67
N HIS A 135 -25.82 5.79 12.62
CA HIS A 135 -26.16 5.65 14.04
C HIS A 135 -27.07 6.79 14.51
N MET A 136 -26.72 8.04 14.20
CA MET A 136 -27.55 9.20 14.53
C MET A 136 -28.93 9.14 13.88
N ASP A 137 -29.02 8.72 12.62
CA ASP A 137 -30.30 8.57 11.92
C ASP A 137 -31.20 7.53 12.61
N ARG A 138 -30.63 6.42 13.09
CA ARG A 138 -31.36 5.41 13.87
C ARG A 138 -31.87 5.99 15.19
N VAL A 139 -31.00 6.68 15.94
CA VAL A 139 -31.39 7.31 17.21
C VAL A 139 -32.51 8.34 17.01
N ILE A 140 -32.44 9.15 15.94
CA ILE A 140 -33.51 10.10 15.60
C ILE A 140 -34.82 9.37 15.29
N LEU A 141 -34.79 8.29 14.51
CA LEU A 141 -35.98 7.50 14.21
C LEU A 141 -36.59 6.86 15.46
N ASP A 142 -35.76 6.37 16.38
CA ASP A 142 -36.22 5.80 17.65
C ASP A 142 -36.93 6.87 18.51
N VAL A 143 -36.33 8.06 18.64
CA VAL A 143 -36.94 9.19 19.36
C VAL A 143 -38.26 9.63 18.72
N ILE A 144 -38.33 9.73 17.39
CA ILE A 144 -39.57 10.09 16.67
C ILE A 144 -40.65 9.04 16.95
N LYS A 145 -40.29 7.75 16.84
CA LYS A 145 -41.20 6.63 17.07
C LYS A 145 -41.76 6.62 18.49
N GLU A 146 -40.95 6.98 19.49
CA GLU A 146 -41.40 7.09 20.88
C GLU A 146 -42.28 8.32 21.13
N SER A 147 -42.09 9.40 20.37
CA SER A 147 -42.80 10.67 20.56
C SER A 147 -44.19 10.76 19.94
N MET A 148 -44.63 9.77 19.15
CA MET A 148 -45.87 9.87 18.38
C MET A 148 -46.66 8.55 18.31
N PRO A 149 -47.98 8.61 18.03
CA PRO A 149 -48.80 7.42 17.86
C PRO A 149 -48.30 6.52 16.72
N ALA A 150 -48.36 5.21 16.93
CA ALA A 150 -47.83 4.21 16.00
C ALA A 150 -48.41 4.30 14.58
N ASP A 151 -49.72 4.53 14.47
CA ASP A 151 -50.40 4.63 13.18
C ASP A 151 -49.91 5.83 12.36
N GLN A 152 -49.59 6.94 13.03
CA GLN A 152 -49.07 8.14 12.39
C GLN A 152 -47.65 7.89 11.88
N PHE A 153 -46.79 7.25 12.69
CA PHE A 153 -45.44 6.86 12.28
C PHE A 153 -45.45 5.91 11.07
N LEU A 154 -46.28 4.87 11.11
CA LEU A 154 -46.43 3.91 9.99
C LEU A 154 -46.96 4.58 8.72
N GLY A 155 -47.83 5.59 8.86
CA GLY A 155 -48.26 6.43 7.73
C GLY A 155 -47.08 7.11 7.03
N TYR A 156 -46.16 7.72 7.78
CA TYR A 156 -44.95 8.33 7.22
C TYR A 156 -43.98 7.33 6.60
N VAL A 157 -43.83 6.13 7.20
CA VAL A 157 -43.00 5.05 6.63
C VAL A 157 -43.51 4.65 5.25
N ARG A 158 -44.83 4.46 5.08
CA ARG A 158 -45.42 4.12 3.77
C ARG A 158 -45.17 5.21 2.71
N ILE A 159 -45.23 6.48 3.11
CA ILE A 159 -44.90 7.60 2.21
C ILE A 159 -43.41 7.56 1.82
N ALA A 160 -42.52 7.27 2.78
CA ALA A 160 -41.09 7.17 2.52
C ALA A 160 -40.77 5.99 1.58
N GLU A 161 -41.36 4.82 1.79
CA GLU A 161 -41.24 3.65 0.90
C GLU A 161 -41.70 3.97 -0.52
N ALA A 162 -42.84 4.63 -0.68
CA ALA A 162 -43.35 5.04 -1.99
C ALA A 162 -42.39 6.01 -2.71
N ARG A 163 -41.78 6.97 -1.99
CA ARG A 163 -40.79 7.90 -2.54
C ARG A 163 -39.47 7.21 -2.91
N ALA A 164 -39.02 6.26 -2.10
CA ALA A 164 -37.83 5.46 -2.38
C ALA A 164 -38.01 4.61 -3.64
N ALA A 165 -39.18 3.97 -3.81
CA ALA A 165 -39.53 3.21 -5.01
C ALA A 165 -39.57 4.08 -6.29
N GLN A 166 -39.86 5.37 -6.14
CA GLN A 166 -39.87 6.34 -7.24
C GLN A 166 -38.47 6.92 -7.54
N GLY A 167 -37.43 6.55 -6.77
CA GLY A 167 -36.08 7.08 -6.93
C GLY A 167 -35.92 8.56 -6.56
N VAL A 168 -36.92 9.14 -5.87
CA VAL A 168 -36.88 10.55 -5.46
C VAL A 168 -36.02 10.67 -4.21
N SER A 169 -34.71 10.70 -4.42
CA SER A 169 -33.73 11.14 -3.42
C SER A 169 -33.44 12.62 -3.72
N ARG A 170 -33.91 13.54 -2.88
CA ARG A 170 -33.55 14.96 -3.00
C ARG A 170 -32.13 15.20 -2.50
#